data_AF-A0A9P1AST4-F1
#
_entry.id   AF-A0A9P1AST4-F1
#
_cell.length_a   1.000
_cell.length_b   1.000
_cell.length_c   1.000
_cell.angle_alpha   90.00
_cell.angle_beta   90.00
_cell.angle_gamma   90.00
#
_symmetry.space_group_name_H-M   'P 1'
#
loop_
_entity.id
_entity.type
_entity.pdbx_description
1 polymer ?
#
loop_
_entity_poly.entity_id
_entity_poly.type
_entity_poly.pdbx_seq_one_letter_code
_entity_poly.pdbx_strand_id
1 'polypeptide(L)'
;MSLQCLLIFALPTVILSAFPDYTPYTYPDSMTQSELCGQTKPSFFCDPNNIVNRKQTNSNDSVVDEENSFEKELLYVRGETNCSCIHKSFCAPSPRGYTISIAVVEKMRLDSNETSRESILEAAKVFADVIRDRQSRGQCDDDLVILLSARDQVVYTSVGEMIKVDELVIRQISEQGEVFFRKMQYREGLEWMIKQYKHVLKQERIEHLWNWPLPEWVLLVLAALVLLVLGTLICAITYMCIRFCRRDRRDEYSMVEH
;
A
#
# COMPACT_ATOMS: atom_id res chain seq x y z
N MET A 1 55.79 -45.22 -16.84
CA MET A 1 54.76 -44.61 -17.72
C MET A 1 53.47 -44.52 -16.93
N SER A 2 53.21 -43.36 -16.34
CA SER A 2 51.97 -43.10 -15.60
C SER A 2 51.75 -41.59 -15.67
N LEU A 3 51.05 -41.15 -16.71
CA LEU A 3 50.71 -39.75 -16.95
C LEU A 3 49.30 -39.54 -16.39
N GLN A 4 49.21 -38.94 -15.20
CA GLN A 4 47.98 -38.51 -14.56
C GLN A 4 47.48 -37.25 -15.26
N CYS A 5 46.39 -37.38 -16.01
CA CYS A 5 45.75 -36.27 -16.70
C CYS A 5 44.76 -35.59 -15.74
N LEU A 6 45.18 -34.49 -15.13
CA LEU A 6 44.34 -33.59 -14.32
C LEU A 6 43.44 -32.77 -15.26
N LEU A 7 42.17 -33.16 -15.37
CA LEU A 7 41.13 -32.41 -16.05
C LEU A 7 40.56 -31.37 -15.07
N ILE A 8 41.05 -30.13 -15.18
CA ILE A 8 40.49 -28.97 -14.48
C ILE A 8 39.23 -28.55 -15.25
N PHE A 9 38.05 -28.90 -14.72
CA PHE A 9 36.78 -28.35 -15.18
C PHE A 9 36.69 -26.88 -14.75
N ALA A 10 37.00 -25.96 -15.66
CA ALA A 10 36.65 -24.55 -15.52
C ALA A 10 35.14 -24.41 -15.75
N LEU A 11 34.37 -24.46 -14.66
CA LEU A 11 32.97 -24.04 -14.68
C LEU A 11 32.94 -22.53 -14.93
N PRO A 12 32.19 -22.02 -15.93
CA PRO A 12 32.03 -20.59 -16.11
C PRO A 12 31.22 -20.08 -14.92
N THR A 13 31.86 -19.35 -14.01
CA THR A 13 31.15 -18.52 -13.05
C THR A 13 30.44 -17.45 -13.85
N VAL A 14 29.14 -17.64 -14.08
CA VAL A 14 28.24 -16.58 -14.55
C VAL A 14 28.19 -15.56 -13.43
N ILE A 15 29.04 -14.55 -13.52
CA ILE A 15 28.98 -13.39 -12.63
C ILE A 15 27.67 -12.68 -13.02
N LEU A 16 26.67 -12.80 -12.15
CA LEU A 16 25.41 -12.06 -12.23
C LEU A 16 25.75 -10.58 -12.02
N SER A 17 26.16 -9.89 -13.08
CA SER A 17 26.55 -8.48 -13.01
C SER A 17 25.29 -7.62 -13.02
N ALA A 18 24.93 -7.07 -11.86
CA ALA A 18 23.98 -5.98 -11.79
C ALA A 18 24.56 -4.75 -12.53
N PHE A 19 23.77 -4.13 -13.40
CA PHE A 19 24.19 -2.91 -14.09
C PHE A 19 24.20 -1.72 -13.11
N PRO A 20 25.12 -0.76 -13.29
CA PRO A 20 25.17 0.46 -12.48
C PRO A 20 24.03 1.43 -12.80
N ASP A 21 23.49 1.34 -14.01
CA ASP A 21 22.37 2.12 -14.54
C ASP A 21 21.40 1.22 -15.31
N TYR A 22 20.11 1.44 -15.13
CA TYR A 22 19.06 0.73 -15.85
C TYR A 22 18.29 1.65 -16.78
N THR A 23 17.78 1.08 -17.87
CA THR A 23 16.68 1.63 -18.68
C THR A 23 15.41 0.85 -18.32
N PRO A 24 14.20 1.36 -18.58
CA PRO A 24 12.99 0.59 -18.29
C PRO A 24 12.93 -0.71 -19.12
N TYR A 25 13.62 -0.78 -20.26
CA TYR A 25 13.68 -1.96 -21.12
C TYR A 25 14.71 -2.99 -20.67
N THR A 26 15.79 -2.57 -20.01
CA THR A 26 16.83 -3.47 -19.46
C THR A 26 16.56 -3.87 -18.02
N TYR A 27 15.62 -3.21 -17.36
CA TYR A 27 15.18 -3.58 -16.01
C TYR A 27 14.61 -5.01 -16.00
N PRO A 28 15.04 -5.89 -15.07
CA PRO A 28 14.58 -7.27 -15.05
C PRO A 28 13.11 -7.39 -14.66
N ASP A 29 12.46 -8.44 -15.16
CA ASP A 29 11.10 -8.81 -14.75
C ASP A 29 11.18 -9.80 -13.59
N SER A 30 10.74 -9.40 -12.39
CA SER A 30 10.85 -10.21 -11.16
C SER A 30 10.05 -11.50 -11.13
N MET A 31 9.08 -11.69 -12.03
CA MET A 31 8.30 -12.93 -12.11
C MET A 31 8.97 -13.98 -12.99
N THR A 32 9.73 -13.55 -14.00
CA THR A 32 10.40 -14.44 -14.95
C THR A 32 11.91 -14.53 -14.74
N GLN A 33 12.50 -13.50 -14.14
CA GLN A 33 13.94 -13.31 -13.92
C GLN A 33 14.21 -12.94 -12.45
N SER A 34 13.61 -13.66 -11.51
CA SER A 34 13.69 -13.35 -10.07
C SER A 34 15.13 -13.24 -9.56
N GLU A 35 16.04 -14.08 -10.04
CA GLU A 35 17.45 -14.07 -9.64
C GLU A 35 18.14 -12.75 -9.97
N LEU A 36 17.82 -12.14 -11.13
CA LEU A 36 18.35 -10.82 -11.52
C LEU A 36 17.84 -9.68 -10.62
N CYS A 37 16.70 -9.89 -9.95
CA CYS A 37 16.11 -8.98 -8.98
C CYS A 37 16.60 -9.21 -7.54
N GLY A 38 17.57 -10.10 -7.34
CA GLY A 38 18.02 -10.52 -6.00
C GLY A 38 16.98 -11.35 -5.25
N GLN A 39 16.11 -12.07 -5.96
CA GLN A 39 15.05 -12.89 -5.38
C GLN A 39 15.24 -14.37 -5.74
N THR A 40 14.96 -15.27 -4.79
CA THR A 40 15.03 -16.73 -5.00
C THR A 40 13.80 -17.31 -5.69
N LYS A 41 12.72 -16.53 -5.82
CA LYS A 41 11.44 -16.93 -6.39
C LYS A 41 10.74 -15.74 -7.07
N PRO A 42 9.76 -15.98 -7.96
CA PRO A 42 8.90 -14.94 -8.50
C PRO A 42 8.29 -14.06 -7.40
N SER A 43 8.35 -12.74 -7.60
CA SER A 43 8.02 -11.74 -6.58
C SER A 43 7.50 -10.45 -7.23
N PHE A 44 6.71 -9.66 -6.50
CA PHE A 44 6.29 -8.30 -6.92
C PHE A 44 7.32 -7.23 -6.52
N PHE A 45 8.39 -7.61 -5.83
CA PHE A 45 9.50 -6.75 -5.47
C PHE A 45 10.75 -7.09 -6.30
N CYS A 46 11.40 -6.07 -6.84
CA CYS A 46 12.66 -6.20 -7.56
C CYS A 46 13.69 -5.17 -7.10
N ASP A 47 14.86 -5.66 -6.66
CA ASP A 47 16.01 -4.82 -6.28
C ASP A 47 17.32 -5.45 -6.80
N PRO A 48 17.64 -5.26 -8.10
CA PRO A 48 18.77 -5.90 -8.74
C PRO A 48 20.13 -5.46 -8.17
N ASN A 49 20.20 -4.33 -7.47
CA ASN A 49 21.42 -3.79 -6.87
C ASN A 49 21.50 -3.97 -5.34
N ASN A 50 20.52 -4.68 -4.76
CA ASN A 50 20.38 -4.95 -3.33
C ASN A 50 20.44 -3.68 -2.44
N ILE A 51 19.90 -2.57 -2.93
CA ILE A 51 19.94 -1.24 -2.31
C ILE A 51 19.19 -1.23 -0.98
N VAL A 52 18.02 -1.85 -0.93
CA VAL A 52 17.15 -1.83 0.26
C VAL A 52 17.77 -2.63 1.41
N ASN A 53 18.56 -3.65 1.10
CA ASN A 53 19.28 -4.47 2.09
C ASN A 53 20.72 -4.01 2.35
N ARG A 54 21.22 -2.94 1.70
CA ARG A 54 22.54 -2.39 2.03
C ARG A 54 22.48 -1.88 3.47
N LYS A 55 22.90 -2.72 4.43
CA LYS A 55 23.03 -2.34 5.84
C LYS A 55 23.84 -1.06 5.91
N GLN A 56 23.27 0.02 6.46
CA GLN A 56 24.07 1.12 6.95
C GLN A 56 25.05 0.54 7.97
N THR A 57 26.34 0.78 7.76
CA THR A 57 27.49 0.03 8.27
C THR A 57 27.70 0.06 9.81
N ASN A 58 26.67 0.29 10.62
CA ASN A 58 26.81 0.69 12.03
C ASN A 58 26.04 -0.14 13.07
N SER A 59 25.41 -1.26 12.73
CA SER A 59 24.80 -2.11 13.76
C SER A 59 25.05 -3.60 13.52
N ASN A 60 25.76 -4.20 14.48
CA ASN A 60 25.92 -5.64 14.67
C ASN A 60 24.58 -6.25 15.13
N ASP A 61 23.55 -6.12 14.30
CA ASP A 61 22.25 -6.68 14.61
C ASP A 61 21.87 -7.81 13.65
N SER A 62 21.34 -8.83 14.29
CA SER A 62 21.09 -10.17 13.79
C SER A 62 20.40 -10.20 12.41
N VAL A 63 20.92 -11.06 11.54
CA VAL A 63 20.35 -11.38 10.22
C VAL A 63 19.07 -12.18 10.47
N VAL A 64 17.98 -11.48 10.75
CA VAL A 64 16.64 -12.07 10.72
C VAL A 64 16.17 -12.04 9.26
N ASP A 65 15.43 -13.08 8.86
CA ASP A 65 14.88 -13.35 7.53
C ASP A 65 13.95 -12.22 6.98
N GLU A 66 14.49 -11.02 6.77
CA GLU A 66 13.78 -9.84 6.27
C GLU A 66 13.58 -9.84 4.75
N GLU A 67 14.22 -10.78 4.03
CA GLU A 67 14.13 -10.91 2.56
C GLU A 67 12.69 -11.12 2.06
N ASN A 68 11.77 -11.59 2.92
CA ASN A 68 10.37 -11.84 2.54
C ASN A 68 9.36 -10.80 3.05
N SER A 69 9.80 -9.71 3.69
CA SER A 69 8.86 -8.73 4.29
C SER A 69 8.00 -8.03 3.23
N PHE A 70 8.62 -7.50 2.16
CA PHE A 70 7.90 -6.81 1.09
C PHE A 70 6.92 -7.70 0.38
N GLU A 71 7.35 -8.87 -0.09
CA GLU A 71 6.49 -9.79 -0.83
C GLU A 71 5.26 -10.19 -0.01
N LYS A 72 5.43 -10.44 1.29
CA LYS A 72 4.30 -10.76 2.18
C LYS A 72 3.28 -9.62 2.24
N GLU A 73 3.74 -8.38 2.38
CA GLU A 73 2.83 -7.23 2.45
C GLU A 73 2.15 -6.96 1.10
N LEU A 74 2.87 -7.09 -0.02
CA LEU A 74 2.32 -6.93 -1.37
C LEU A 74 1.25 -7.99 -1.66
N LEU A 75 1.52 -9.26 -1.33
CA LEU A 75 0.53 -10.34 -1.43
C LEU A 75 -0.66 -10.12 -0.49
N TYR A 76 -0.43 -9.55 0.70
CA TYR A 76 -1.50 -9.21 1.63
C TYR A 76 -2.44 -8.15 1.05
N VAL A 77 -1.92 -7.07 0.44
CA VAL A 77 -2.76 -6.07 -0.25
C VAL A 77 -3.61 -6.73 -1.33
N ARG A 78 -2.99 -7.59 -2.15
CA ARG A 78 -3.64 -8.30 -3.25
C ARG A 78 -4.70 -9.30 -2.77
N GLY A 79 -4.53 -9.90 -1.59
CA GLY A 79 -5.51 -10.82 -1.00
C GLY A 79 -6.65 -10.14 -0.25
N GLU A 80 -6.45 -8.90 0.20
CA GLU A 80 -7.41 -8.17 1.04
C GLU A 80 -8.22 -7.12 0.29
N THR A 81 -7.84 -6.82 -0.95
CA THR A 81 -8.57 -5.95 -1.85
C THR A 81 -9.38 -6.80 -2.83
N ASN A 82 -10.47 -6.23 -3.35
CA ASN A 82 -11.28 -6.91 -4.36
C ASN A 82 -10.79 -6.54 -5.75
N CYS A 83 -11.04 -7.42 -6.72
CA CYS A 83 -10.85 -7.11 -8.13
C CYS A 83 -11.69 -5.89 -8.53
N SER A 84 -11.06 -4.85 -9.10
CA SER A 84 -11.70 -3.58 -9.46
C SER A 84 -12.25 -3.53 -10.88
N CYS A 85 -12.08 -4.62 -11.65
CA CYS A 85 -12.50 -4.67 -13.05
C CYS A 85 -14.00 -4.44 -13.22
N ILE A 86 -14.37 -3.68 -14.26
CA ILE A 86 -15.76 -3.38 -14.62
C ILE A 86 -16.55 -4.68 -14.86
N HIS A 87 -15.95 -5.61 -15.60
CA HIS A 87 -16.55 -6.91 -15.87
C HIS A 87 -15.89 -7.98 -15.00
N LYS A 88 -16.69 -8.71 -14.23
CA LYS A 88 -16.23 -9.82 -13.39
C LYS A 88 -15.53 -10.93 -14.16
N SER A 89 -15.75 -11.03 -15.47
CA SER A 89 -15.06 -11.99 -16.35
C SER A 89 -13.56 -11.71 -16.49
N PHE A 90 -13.12 -10.48 -16.26
CA PHE A 90 -11.69 -10.13 -16.23
C PHE A 90 -11.03 -10.49 -14.89
N CYS A 91 -11.82 -10.71 -13.84
CA CYS A 91 -11.30 -11.20 -12.57
C CYS A 91 -11.03 -12.70 -12.67
N ALA A 92 -9.86 -13.12 -12.18
CA ALA A 92 -9.54 -14.53 -12.05
C ALA A 92 -10.56 -15.27 -11.14
N PRO A 93 -10.74 -16.59 -11.30
CA PRO A 93 -11.68 -17.38 -10.49
C PRO A 93 -11.43 -17.30 -8.98
N SER A 94 -10.17 -17.07 -8.61
CA SER A 94 -9.78 -16.58 -7.27
C SER A 94 -9.49 -15.09 -7.44
N PRO A 95 -10.48 -14.20 -7.21
CA PRO A 95 -10.33 -12.80 -7.49
C PRO A 95 -9.25 -12.25 -6.57
N ARG A 96 -8.13 -11.87 -7.19
CA ARG A 96 -7.09 -11.10 -6.54
C ARG A 96 -7.48 -9.63 -6.72
N GLY A 97 -7.26 -8.82 -5.70
CA GLY A 97 -7.46 -7.38 -5.83
C GLY A 97 -6.27 -6.69 -6.47
N TYR A 98 -6.13 -5.41 -6.15
CA TYR A 98 -5.09 -4.54 -6.67
C TYR A 98 -3.69 -5.14 -6.53
N THR A 99 -2.85 -4.89 -7.54
CA THR A 99 -1.46 -5.36 -7.54
C THR A 99 -0.51 -4.20 -7.34
N ILE A 100 0.31 -4.27 -6.30
CA ILE A 100 1.39 -3.31 -6.10
C ILE A 100 2.69 -4.04 -6.45
N SER A 101 3.50 -3.42 -7.32
CA SER A 101 4.86 -3.88 -7.59
C SER A 101 5.86 -2.78 -7.22
N ILE A 102 7.07 -3.19 -6.86
CA ILE A 102 8.14 -2.29 -6.46
C ILE A 102 9.34 -2.53 -7.37
N ALA A 103 9.77 -1.46 -8.02
CA ALA A 103 10.98 -1.43 -8.83
C ALA A 103 12.01 -0.54 -8.15
N VAL A 104 13.13 -1.12 -7.71
CA VAL A 104 14.27 -0.37 -7.17
C VAL A 104 15.40 -0.37 -8.18
N VAL A 105 16.03 0.78 -8.42
CA VAL A 105 17.23 0.92 -9.25
C VAL A 105 18.27 1.77 -8.53
N GLU A 106 19.55 1.49 -8.77
CA GLU A 106 20.62 2.33 -8.22
C GLU A 106 20.62 3.71 -8.87
N LYS A 107 20.47 3.72 -10.20
CA LYS A 107 20.37 4.93 -11.01
C LYS A 107 19.56 4.64 -12.28
N MET A 108 18.77 5.61 -12.72
CA MET A 108 18.17 5.59 -14.05
C MET A 108 19.20 6.05 -15.08
N ARG A 109 19.13 5.47 -16.27
CA ARG A 109 19.86 5.96 -17.42
C ARG A 109 19.11 7.16 -18.01
N LEU A 110 19.64 8.34 -17.70
CA LEU A 110 19.16 9.63 -18.18
C LEU A 110 19.97 10.09 -19.39
N ASP A 111 19.35 10.90 -20.24
CA ASP A 111 20.05 11.57 -21.32
C ASP A 111 20.97 12.68 -20.78
N SER A 112 22.03 13.02 -21.52
CA SER A 112 23.09 13.94 -21.03
C SER A 112 22.61 15.36 -20.68
N ASN A 113 21.45 15.76 -21.16
CA ASN A 113 20.79 17.04 -20.92
C ASN A 113 19.80 17.00 -19.74
N GLU A 114 19.44 15.81 -19.24
CA GLU A 114 18.46 15.61 -18.18
C GLU A 114 19.12 15.69 -16.80
N THR A 115 19.44 16.92 -16.41
CA THR A 115 20.11 17.21 -15.12
C THR A 115 19.22 17.98 -14.14
N SER A 116 18.11 18.54 -14.62
CA SER A 116 17.17 19.28 -13.76
C SER A 116 16.27 18.32 -12.99
N ARG A 117 15.77 18.76 -11.83
CA ARG A 117 14.86 17.97 -11.00
C ARG A 117 13.60 17.56 -11.79
N GLU A 118 13.10 18.45 -12.63
CA GLU A 118 11.92 18.24 -13.47
C GLU A 118 12.20 17.17 -14.53
N SER A 119 13.37 17.21 -15.19
CA SER A 119 13.75 16.18 -16.16
C SER A 119 13.92 14.81 -15.51
N ILE A 120 14.48 14.76 -14.30
CA ILE A 120 14.62 13.52 -13.53
C ILE A 120 13.26 12.95 -13.14
N LEU A 121 12.30 13.81 -12.75
CA LEU A 121 10.92 13.39 -12.46
C LEU A 121 10.22 12.83 -13.69
N GLU A 122 10.35 13.50 -14.83
CA GLU A 122 9.74 13.03 -16.08
C GLU A 122 10.36 11.70 -16.53
N ALA A 123 11.68 11.56 -16.42
CA ALA A 123 12.34 10.29 -16.69
C ALA A 123 11.87 9.17 -15.74
N ALA A 124 11.71 9.47 -14.43
CA ALA A 124 11.17 8.51 -13.47
C ALA A 124 9.74 8.08 -13.81
N LYS A 125 8.91 9.03 -14.26
CA LYS A 125 7.55 8.76 -14.74
C LYS A 125 7.57 7.81 -15.93
N VAL A 126 8.28 8.16 -17.00
CA VAL A 126 8.41 7.32 -18.20
C VAL A 126 8.94 5.94 -17.84
N PHE A 127 9.93 5.87 -16.96
CA PHE A 127 10.51 4.61 -16.52
C PHE A 127 9.49 3.71 -15.81
N ALA A 128 8.73 4.28 -14.86
CA ALA A 128 7.71 3.55 -14.11
C ALA A 128 6.55 3.10 -15.02
N ASP A 129 6.08 3.98 -15.91
CA ASP A 129 5.00 3.69 -16.86
C ASP A 129 5.39 2.54 -17.80
N VAL A 130 6.58 2.59 -18.41
CA VAL A 130 7.06 1.54 -19.31
C VAL A 130 7.21 0.20 -18.57
N ILE A 131 7.67 0.21 -17.32
CA ILE A 131 7.75 -1.02 -16.52
C ILE A 131 6.36 -1.59 -16.24
N ARG A 132 5.42 -0.75 -15.80
CA ARG A 132 4.05 -1.16 -15.48
C ARG A 132 3.39 -1.77 -16.72
N ASP A 133 3.44 -1.07 -17.85
CA ASP A 133 2.84 -1.52 -19.10
C ASP A 133 3.46 -2.83 -19.60
N ARG A 134 4.79 -2.95 -19.55
CA ARG A 134 5.50 -4.16 -20.00
C ARG A 134 5.24 -5.36 -19.10
N GLN A 135 5.22 -5.15 -17.78
CA GLN A 135 5.05 -6.25 -16.81
C GLN A 135 3.59 -6.63 -16.60
N SER A 136 2.66 -5.69 -16.85
CA SER A 136 1.19 -5.83 -16.83
C SER A 136 0.72 -6.80 -15.74
N ARG A 137 0.94 -6.41 -14.48
CA ARG A 137 0.74 -7.30 -13.32
C ARG A 137 -0.73 -7.35 -12.89
N GLY A 138 -1.51 -6.36 -13.32
CA GLY A 138 -2.95 -6.27 -13.14
C GLY A 138 -3.73 -7.27 -14.00
N GLN A 139 -5.00 -7.44 -13.67
CA GLN A 139 -5.97 -8.22 -14.44
C GLN A 139 -6.67 -7.36 -15.50
N CYS A 140 -6.86 -6.08 -15.21
CA CYS A 140 -7.57 -5.13 -16.05
C CYS A 140 -7.00 -3.73 -15.89
N ASP A 141 -5.68 -3.59 -15.70
CA ASP A 141 -5.06 -2.30 -15.34
C ASP A 141 -5.39 -1.86 -13.89
N ASP A 142 -5.53 -2.84 -12.99
CA ASP A 142 -5.71 -2.67 -11.54
C ASP A 142 -4.38 -2.82 -10.78
N ASP A 143 -3.28 -2.43 -11.41
CA ASP A 143 -1.94 -2.47 -10.86
C ASP A 143 -1.24 -1.10 -10.80
N LEU A 144 -0.30 -0.99 -9.86
CA LEU A 144 0.58 0.16 -9.73
C LEU A 144 2.03 -0.29 -9.50
N VAL A 145 2.96 0.52 -9.97
CA VAL A 145 4.42 0.32 -9.81
C VAL A 145 4.99 1.49 -9.04
N ILE A 146 5.61 1.20 -7.90
CA ILE A 146 6.42 2.17 -7.14
C ILE A 146 7.87 2.04 -7.64
N LEU A 147 8.37 3.07 -8.31
CA LEU A 147 9.75 3.17 -8.75
C LEU A 147 10.57 3.98 -7.74
N LEU A 148 11.68 3.43 -7.27
CA LEU A 148 12.69 4.13 -6.48
C LEU A 148 14.02 4.16 -7.25
N SER A 149 14.53 5.35 -7.56
CA SER A 149 15.92 5.54 -8.01
C SER A 149 16.77 6.13 -6.90
N ALA A 150 17.66 5.32 -6.34
CA ALA A 150 18.38 5.65 -5.13
C ALA A 150 19.36 6.83 -5.29
N ARG A 151 20.17 6.84 -6.36
CA ARG A 151 21.15 7.91 -6.63
C ARG A 151 20.50 9.17 -7.19
N ASP A 152 19.43 9.03 -7.95
CA ASP A 152 18.69 10.18 -8.48
C ASP A 152 17.73 10.79 -7.42
N GLN A 153 17.64 10.16 -6.24
CA GLN A 153 16.83 10.58 -5.09
C GLN A 153 15.37 10.88 -5.44
N VAL A 154 14.80 10.06 -6.33
CA VAL A 154 13.44 10.23 -6.81
C VAL A 154 12.64 8.95 -6.59
N VAL A 155 11.38 9.15 -6.22
CA VAL A 155 10.35 8.13 -6.23
C VAL A 155 9.24 8.58 -7.15
N TYR A 156 8.67 7.64 -7.90
CA TYR A 156 7.49 7.87 -8.71
C TYR A 156 6.57 6.65 -8.61
N THR A 157 5.27 6.87 -8.70
CA THR A 157 4.29 5.78 -8.74
C THR A 157 3.48 5.86 -10.01
N SER A 158 3.61 4.84 -10.87
CA SER A 158 2.74 4.66 -12.03
C SER A 158 1.51 3.86 -11.61
N VAL A 159 0.32 4.29 -12.03
CA VAL A 159 -0.96 3.75 -11.56
C VAL A 159 -1.82 3.40 -12.78
N GLY A 160 -2.43 2.22 -12.78
CA GLY A 160 -3.35 1.79 -13.82
C GLY A 160 -4.72 2.45 -13.74
N GLU A 161 -5.40 2.46 -14.88
CA GLU A 161 -6.67 3.15 -15.11
C GLU A 161 -7.81 2.66 -14.20
N MET A 162 -7.79 1.39 -13.77
CA MET A 162 -8.83 0.83 -12.91
C MET A 162 -8.62 1.11 -11.42
N ILE A 163 -7.55 1.82 -11.05
CA ILE A 163 -7.30 2.26 -9.68
C ILE A 163 -7.88 3.68 -9.53
N LYS A 164 -8.98 3.81 -8.79
CA LYS A 164 -9.72 5.09 -8.66
C LYS A 164 -9.19 5.93 -7.50
N VAL A 165 -7.88 6.19 -7.53
CA VAL A 165 -7.21 7.03 -6.54
C VAL A 165 -6.92 8.39 -7.15
N ASP A 166 -7.26 9.45 -6.42
CA ASP A 166 -6.97 10.83 -6.83
C ASP A 166 -5.45 11.03 -7.00
N GLU A 167 -5.06 11.65 -8.10
CA GLU A 167 -3.67 12.03 -8.41
C GLU A 167 -3.04 12.84 -7.28
N LEU A 168 -3.84 13.67 -6.59
CA LEU A 168 -3.39 14.43 -5.42
C LEU A 168 -2.93 13.52 -4.28
N VAL A 169 -3.63 12.41 -4.04
CA VAL A 169 -3.28 11.42 -3.00
C VAL A 169 -2.00 10.68 -3.39
N ILE A 170 -1.89 10.26 -4.65
CA ILE A 170 -0.68 9.58 -5.18
C ILE A 170 0.54 10.49 -5.03
N ARG A 171 0.39 11.78 -5.39
CA ARG A 171 1.45 12.79 -5.26
C ARG A 171 1.84 13.00 -3.81
N GLN A 172 0.88 13.15 -2.89
CA GLN A 172 1.15 13.30 -1.46
C GLN A 172 1.90 12.10 -0.87
N ILE A 173 1.51 10.87 -1.23
CA ILE A 173 2.22 9.67 -0.78
C ILE A 173 3.66 9.68 -1.32
N SER A 174 3.85 10.00 -2.60
CA SER A 174 5.19 10.04 -3.22
C SER A 174 6.09 11.10 -2.57
N GLU A 175 5.59 12.31 -2.35
CA GLU A 175 6.33 13.41 -1.70
C GLU A 175 6.73 13.08 -0.25
N GLN A 176 5.83 12.44 0.51
CA GLN A 176 6.13 12.02 1.88
C GLN A 176 7.11 10.84 1.91
N GLY A 177 7.01 9.91 0.96
CA GLY A 177 7.97 8.82 0.78
C GLY A 177 9.39 9.35 0.49
N GLU A 178 9.51 10.39 -0.33
CA GLU A 178 10.79 11.03 -0.66
C GLU A 178 11.57 11.51 0.59
N VAL A 179 10.87 11.88 1.67
CA VAL A 179 11.49 12.29 2.94
C VAL A 179 12.35 11.17 3.54
N PHE A 180 11.91 9.91 3.44
CA PHE A 180 12.69 8.75 3.89
C PHE A 180 13.89 8.51 2.96
N PHE A 181 13.69 8.64 1.65
CA PHE A 181 14.73 8.37 0.66
C PHE A 181 15.87 9.39 0.70
N ARG A 182 15.58 10.65 1.01
CA ARG A 182 16.60 11.68 1.28
C ARG A 182 17.47 11.35 2.48
N LYS A 183 16.95 10.58 3.44
CA LYS A 183 17.69 10.07 4.61
C LYS A 183 18.32 8.70 4.37
N MET A 184 18.24 8.17 3.15
CA MET A 184 18.68 6.81 2.79
C MET A 184 17.96 5.71 3.58
N GLN A 185 16.76 5.98 4.08
CA GLN A 185 15.88 5.02 4.77
C GLN A 185 14.96 4.34 3.76
N TYR A 186 15.55 3.61 2.80
CA TYR A 186 14.84 3.07 1.64
C TYR A 186 13.80 2.03 2.04
N ARG A 187 14.14 1.13 2.97
CA ARG A 187 13.24 0.09 3.44
C ARG A 187 12.00 0.70 4.10
N GLU A 188 12.23 1.59 5.06
CA GLU A 188 11.18 2.22 5.85
C GLU A 188 10.28 3.09 4.97
N GLY A 189 10.86 3.82 4.00
CA GLY A 189 10.10 4.61 3.04
C GLY A 189 9.20 3.75 2.16
N LEU A 190 9.72 2.65 1.61
CA LEU A 190 8.92 1.73 0.78
C LEU A 190 7.83 1.05 1.60
N GLU A 191 8.14 0.54 2.80
CA GLU A 191 7.14 -0.06 3.69
C GLU A 191 6.04 0.94 4.07
N TRP A 192 6.42 2.19 4.33
CA TRP A 192 5.48 3.26 4.61
C TRP A 192 4.57 3.53 3.40
N MET A 193 5.12 3.64 2.18
CA MET A 193 4.34 3.84 0.95
C MET A 193 3.35 2.70 0.69
N ILE A 194 3.77 1.44 0.83
CA ILE A 194 2.90 0.28 0.68
C ILE A 194 1.74 0.34 1.67
N LYS A 195 2.00 0.70 2.93
CA LYS A 195 0.97 0.86 3.96
C LYS A 195 -0.02 1.98 3.61
N GLN A 196 0.45 3.09 3.05
CA GLN A 196 -0.44 4.17 2.60
C GLN A 196 -1.31 3.74 1.43
N TYR A 197 -0.74 3.14 0.38
CA TYR A 197 -1.52 2.65 -0.75
C TYR A 197 -2.52 1.58 -0.32
N LYS A 198 -2.13 0.65 0.54
CA LYS A 198 -3.04 -0.31 1.15
C LYS A 198 -4.22 0.36 1.85
N HIS A 199 -3.97 1.44 2.60
CA HIS A 199 -5.03 2.17 3.29
C HIS A 199 -6.00 2.79 2.29
N VAL A 200 -5.48 3.50 1.29
CA VAL A 200 -6.28 4.17 0.25
C VAL A 200 -7.08 3.17 -0.57
N LEU A 201 -6.45 2.10 -1.06
CA LEU A 201 -7.09 1.05 -1.85
C LEU A 201 -8.12 0.25 -1.04
N LYS A 202 -7.94 0.13 0.29
CA LYS A 202 -8.98 -0.41 1.17
C LYS A 202 -10.08 0.60 1.46
N GLN A 203 -9.78 1.89 1.54
CA GLN A 203 -10.73 2.95 1.91
C GLN A 203 -11.72 3.28 0.79
N GLU A 204 -11.42 2.96 -0.47
CA GLU A 204 -12.45 2.87 -1.53
C GLU A 204 -13.66 2.03 -1.09
N ARG A 205 -13.46 1.04 -0.21
CA ARG A 205 -14.56 0.26 0.41
C ARG A 205 -15.46 1.12 1.30
N ILE A 206 -14.88 2.06 2.07
CA ILE A 206 -15.61 2.85 3.06
C ILE A 206 -16.46 3.90 2.36
N GLU A 207 -15.95 4.60 1.35
CA GLU A 207 -16.75 5.58 0.62
C GLU A 207 -17.93 4.92 -0.12
N HIS A 208 -17.73 3.71 -0.65
CA HIS A 208 -18.84 2.92 -1.19
C HIS A 208 -19.81 2.37 -0.12
N LEU A 209 -19.36 2.14 1.11
CA LEU A 209 -20.21 1.73 2.25
C LEU A 209 -21.01 2.91 2.84
N TRP A 210 -20.46 4.12 2.83
CA TRP A 210 -21.17 5.34 3.26
C TRP A 210 -22.13 5.87 2.21
N ASN A 211 -21.94 5.50 0.94
CA ASN A 211 -22.94 5.66 -0.13
C ASN A 211 -24.04 4.58 -0.06
N TRP A 212 -24.51 4.23 1.13
CA TRP A 212 -25.75 3.46 1.24
C TRP A 212 -26.89 4.42 0.88
N PRO A 213 -27.67 4.18 -0.19
CA PRO A 213 -28.82 5.01 -0.48
C PRO A 213 -29.92 4.59 0.50
N LEU A 214 -29.78 4.98 1.77
CA LEU A 214 -30.92 4.95 2.66
C LEU A 214 -31.91 5.95 2.07
N PRO A 215 -33.10 5.49 1.63
CA PRO A 215 -34.13 6.41 1.18
C PRO A 215 -34.36 7.46 2.26
N GLU A 216 -34.60 8.71 1.89
CA GLU A 216 -34.81 9.81 2.84
C GLU A 216 -35.85 9.46 3.93
N TRP A 217 -36.83 8.62 3.59
CA TRP A 217 -37.82 8.06 4.51
C TRP A 217 -37.23 7.26 5.68
N VAL A 218 -36.16 6.50 5.48
CA VAL A 218 -35.54 5.70 6.56
C VAL A 218 -34.89 6.61 7.60
N LEU A 219 -34.27 7.70 7.16
CA LEU A 219 -33.73 8.73 8.05
C LEU A 219 -34.84 9.41 8.87
N LEU A 220 -35.97 9.74 8.23
CA LEU A 220 -37.13 10.30 8.93
C LEU A 220 -37.73 9.34 9.96
N VAL A 221 -37.82 8.04 9.64
CA VAL A 221 -38.32 7.01 10.56
C VAL A 221 -37.39 6.83 11.76
N LEU A 222 -36.07 6.78 11.54
CA LEU A 222 -35.08 6.68 12.62
C LEU A 222 -35.12 7.92 13.52
N ALA A 223 -35.20 9.12 12.94
CA ALA A 223 -35.33 10.36 13.70
C ALA A 223 -36.62 10.39 14.54
N ALA A 224 -37.75 9.96 13.97
CA ALA A 224 -39.02 9.87 14.68
C ALA A 224 -38.97 8.87 15.85
N LEU A 225 -38.32 7.72 15.65
CA LEU A 225 -38.11 6.72 16.72
C LEU A 225 -37.28 7.29 17.87
N VAL A 226 -36.19 7.98 17.56
CA VAL A 226 -35.34 8.62 18.58
C VAL A 226 -36.12 9.67 19.37
N LEU A 227 -36.91 10.50 18.69
CA LEU A 227 -37.76 11.51 19.34
C LEU A 227 -38.84 10.88 20.22
N LEU A 228 -39.44 9.76 19.80
CA LEU A 228 -40.42 9.04 20.59
C LEU A 228 -39.79 8.50 21.87
N VAL A 229 -38.62 7.86 21.77
CA VAL A 229 -37.88 7.34 22.94
C VAL A 229 -37.51 8.48 23.89
N LEU A 230 -36.97 9.59 23.39
CA LEU A 230 -36.64 10.76 24.20
C LEU A 230 -37.88 11.36 24.88
N GLY A 231 -38.99 11.46 24.16
CA GLY A 231 -40.27 11.92 24.70
C GLY A 231 -40.75 11.04 25.85
N THR A 232 -40.72 9.71 25.68
CA THR A 232 -41.11 8.77 26.74
C THR A 232 -40.21 8.86 27.97
N LEU A 233 -38.89 9.05 27.79
CA LEU A 233 -37.95 9.23 28.89
C LEU A 233 -38.23 10.53 29.66
N ILE A 234 -38.48 11.63 28.97
CA ILE A 234 -38.82 12.91 29.61
C ILE A 234 -40.15 12.79 30.39
N CYS A 235 -41.16 12.13 29.80
CA CYS A 235 -42.42 11.87 30.50
C CYS A 235 -42.24 10.99 31.74
N ALA A 236 -41.39 9.95 31.67
CA ALA A 236 -41.09 9.09 32.80
C ALA A 236 -40.36 9.85 33.92
N ILE A 237 -39.35 10.66 33.58
CA ILE A 237 -38.60 11.48 34.54
C ILE A 237 -39.54 12.49 35.21
N THR A 238 -40.32 13.24 34.44
CA THR A 238 -41.28 14.22 34.99
C THR A 238 -42.32 13.57 35.89
N TYR A 239 -42.86 12.41 35.49
CA TYR A 239 -43.77 11.63 36.32
C TYR A 239 -43.11 11.17 37.64
N MET A 240 -41.87 10.67 37.59
CA MET A 240 -41.13 10.26 38.77
C MET A 240 -40.84 11.44 39.69
N CYS A 241 -40.44 12.60 39.17
CA CYS A 241 -40.25 13.82 39.95
C CYS A 241 -41.54 14.25 40.67
N ILE A 242 -42.68 14.30 39.96
CA ILE A 242 -43.97 14.65 40.55
C ILE A 242 -44.36 13.64 41.65
N ARG A 243 -44.16 12.35 41.39
CA ARG A 243 -44.49 11.29 42.35
C ARG A 243 -43.60 11.37 43.60
N PHE A 244 -42.31 11.68 43.46
CA PHE A 244 -41.39 11.85 44.57
C PHE A 244 -41.77 13.08 45.41
N CYS A 245 -42.02 14.23 44.77
CA CYS A 245 -42.49 15.45 45.46
C CYS A 245 -43.83 15.24 46.18
N ARG A 246 -44.73 14.41 45.65
CA ARG A 246 -46.00 14.06 46.30
C ARG A 246 -45.86 13.04 47.44
N ARG A 247 -44.80 12.23 47.46
CA ARG A 247 -44.54 11.28 48.53
C ARG A 247 -43.99 12.00 49.76
N ASP A 248 -43.06 12.93 49.57
CA ASP A 248 -42.44 13.73 50.63
C ASP A 248 -43.48 14.54 51.43
N ARG A 249 -44.44 15.18 50.73
CA ARG A 249 -45.56 15.87 51.41
C ARG A 249 -46.44 14.95 52.25
N ARG A 250 -46.49 13.65 51.96
CA ARG A 250 -47.37 12.73 52.70
C ARG A 250 -46.77 12.34 54.06
N ASP A 251 -45.44 12.33 54.16
CA ASP A 251 -44.72 11.99 55.39
C ASP A 251 -44.77 13.16 56.40
N GLU A 252 -44.90 14.40 55.92
CA GLU A 252 -45.04 15.61 56.76
C GLU A 252 -46.37 15.66 57.53
N TYR A 253 -47.48 15.12 56.96
CA TYR A 253 -48.78 15.07 57.65
C TYR A 253 -48.90 13.96 58.70
N SER A 254 -47.98 12.98 58.71
CA SER A 254 -47.99 11.90 59.71
C SER A 254 -47.23 12.22 60.99
N MET A 255 -46.59 13.39 61.09
CA MET A 255 -45.82 13.80 62.30
C MET A 255 -46.58 14.77 63.23
N VAL A 256 -47.89 14.94 63.03
CA VAL A 256 -48.76 15.77 63.88
C VAL A 256 -49.72 14.90 64.71
N GLU A 257 -49.17 13.99 65.51
CA GLU A 257 -49.89 13.36 66.63
C GLU A 257 -48.96 13.29 67.84
N HIS A 258 -48.91 14.39 68.60
CA HIS A 258 -48.53 14.44 70.00
C HIS A 258 -49.37 15.53 70.70
#